data_AF-A0A7K2QI02-F1
#
_entry.id   AF-A0A7K2QI02-F1
#
_cell.length_a   1.000
_cell.length_b   1.000
_cell.length_c   1.000
_cell.angle_alpha   90.00
_cell.angle_beta   90.00
_cell.angle_gamma   90.00
#
_symmetry.space_group_name_H-M   'P 1'
#
loop_
_entity.id
_entity.type
_entity.pdbx_description
1 polymer ?
#
loop_
_entity_poly.entity_id
_entity_poly.type
_entity_poly.pdbx_seq_one_letter_code
_entity_poly.pdbx_strand_id
1 'polypeptide(L)'
;EETVLEGLDAALAADLLTEPGPGRVGFVHALVRDTVYTDLTGVRRARLHDRVAAVLRRHRPDDLAALAHHFARSGRSANAPLAVDYALRAAEQAER
;
A
#
# COMPACT_ATOMS: atom_id res chain seq x y z
N GLU A 1 10.48 2.40 -15.81
CA GLU A 1 9.38 1.42 -15.89
C GLU A 1 9.97 0.02 -15.95
N GLU A 2 10.89 -0.22 -16.90
CA GLU A 2 11.66 -1.46 -17.05
C GLU A 2 12.22 -2.04 -15.75
N THR A 3 12.96 -1.26 -14.96
CA THR A 3 13.54 -1.73 -13.68
C THR A 3 12.51 -2.25 -12.69
N VAL A 4 11.27 -1.75 -12.73
CA VAL A 4 10.19 -2.25 -11.86
C VAL A 4 9.69 -3.59 -12.39
N LEU A 5 9.51 -3.71 -13.70
CA LEU A 5 9.07 -4.95 -14.34
C LEU A 5 10.11 -6.07 -14.17
N GLU A 6 11.38 -5.78 -14.42
CA GLU A 6 12.49 -6.72 -14.17
C GLU A 6 12.51 -7.21 -12.71
N GLY A 7 12.25 -6.31 -11.76
CA GLY A 7 12.15 -6.66 -10.34
C GLY A 7 10.94 -7.53 -10.00
N LEU A 8 9.80 -7.31 -10.67
CA LEU A 8 8.62 -8.15 -10.52
C LEU A 8 8.84 -9.54 -11.11
N ASP A 9 9.43 -9.62 -12.30
CA ASP A 9 9.74 -10.88 -12.99
C ASP A 9 10.74 -11.72 -12.18
N ALA A 10 11.78 -11.10 -11.62
CA ALA A 10 12.72 -11.77 -10.73
C ALA A 10 12.05 -12.30 -9.46
N ALA A 11 11.11 -11.53 -8.87
CA ALA A 11 10.40 -11.95 -7.67
C ALA A 11 9.33 -13.04 -7.94
N LEU A 12 8.73 -13.05 -9.13
CA LEU A 12 7.88 -14.14 -9.61
C LEU A 12 8.70 -15.41 -9.84
N ALA A 13 9.84 -15.32 -10.52
CA ALA A 13 10.74 -16.45 -10.78
C ALA A 13 11.32 -17.06 -9.49
N ALA A 14 11.40 -16.27 -8.41
CA ALA A 14 11.86 -16.70 -7.09
C ALA A 14 10.72 -17.16 -6.15
N ASP A 15 9.48 -17.31 -6.64
CA ASP A 15 8.29 -17.68 -5.85
C ASP A 15 8.01 -16.76 -4.65
N LEU A 16 8.42 -15.48 -4.72
CA LEU A 16 8.11 -14.48 -3.69
C LEU A 16 6.79 -13.76 -3.99
N LEU A 17 6.47 -13.63 -5.28
CA LEU A 17 5.21 -13.08 -5.78
C LEU A 17 4.42 -14.13 -6.55
N THR A 18 3.12 -13.89 -6.69
CA THR A 18 2.19 -14.61 -7.56
C THR A 18 1.43 -13.63 -8.45
N GLU A 19 1.03 -14.10 -9.63
CA GLU A 19 0.16 -13.37 -10.56
C GLU A 19 -1.23 -14.03 -10.59
N PRO A 20 -2.17 -13.66 -9.69
CA PRO A 20 -3.51 -14.26 -9.65
C PRO A 20 -4.39 -13.86 -10.85
N GLY A 21 -3.93 -12.97 -11.71
CA GLY A 21 -4.61 -12.57 -12.93
C GLY A 21 -3.87 -11.43 -13.64
N PRO A 22 -4.24 -11.11 -14.89
CA PRO A 22 -3.50 -10.18 -15.72
C PRO A 22 -3.28 -8.82 -15.03
N GLY A 23 -2.01 -8.41 -14.92
CA GLY A 23 -1.63 -7.11 -14.36
C GLY A 23 -1.81 -7.00 -12.84
N ARG A 24 -2.02 -8.12 -12.14
CA ARG A 24 -2.11 -8.16 -10.67
C ARG A 24 -0.96 -8.97 -10.13
N VAL A 25 -0.18 -8.37 -9.23
CA VAL A 25 0.84 -9.08 -8.45
C VAL A 25 0.48 -9.05 -6.98
N GLY A 26 0.80 -10.14 -6.28
CA GLY A 26 0.65 -10.25 -4.83
C GLY A 26 1.76 -11.07 -4.22
N PHE A 27 2.05 -10.88 -2.94
CA PHE A 27 2.97 -11.76 -2.23
C PHE A 27 2.35 -13.14 -2.06
N VAL A 28 3.15 -14.19 -2.23
CA VAL A 28 2.68 -15.57 -2.02
C VAL A 28 2.19 -15.81 -0.58
N HIS A 29 2.83 -15.14 0.38
CA HIS A 29 2.53 -15.26 1.81
C HIS A 29 2.64 -13.92 2.53
N ALA A 30 1.84 -13.75 3.59
CA ALA A 30 1.92 -12.58 4.46
C ALA A 30 3.30 -12.41 5.10
N LEU A 31 3.98 -13.51 5.47
CA LEU A 31 5.32 -13.46 6.05
C LEU A 31 6.38 -12.92 5.08
N VAL A 32 6.33 -13.30 3.80
CA VAL A 32 7.25 -12.75 2.77
C VAL A 32 7.07 -11.24 2.64
N ARG A 33 5.81 -10.79 2.55
CA ARG A 33 5.48 -9.36 2.57
C ARG A 33 6.03 -8.67 3.80
N ASP A 34 5.82 -9.27 4.98
CA ASP A 34 6.20 -8.66 6.24
C ASP A 34 7.72 -8.54 6.36
N THR A 35 8.50 -9.57 6.00
CA THR A 35 9.98 -9.51 5.94
C THR A 35 10.45 -8.38 5.03
N VAL A 36 9.99 -8.35 3.77
CA VAL A 36 10.36 -7.31 2.80
C VAL A 36 9.98 -5.92 3.32
N TYR A 37 8.80 -5.79 3.93
CA TYR A 37 8.32 -4.53 4.47
C TYR A 37 9.11 -4.09 5.70
N THR A 38 9.50 -4.99 6.60
CA THR A 38 10.26 -4.65 7.81
C THR A 38 11.72 -4.32 7.52
N ASP A 39 12.29 -4.87 6.44
CA ASP A 39 13.65 -4.54 5.98
C ASP A 39 13.76 -3.10 5.44
N LEU A 40 12.63 -2.48 5.09
CA LEU A 40 12.60 -1.07 4.71
C LEU A 40 12.78 -0.16 5.93
N THR A 41 13.69 0.79 5.80
CA THR A 41 13.84 1.87 6.79
C THR A 41 12.51 2.60 7.01
N GLY A 42 12.30 3.12 8.22
CA GLY A 42 11.07 3.87 8.54
C GLY A 42 10.82 5.04 7.59
N VAL A 43 11.89 5.75 7.19
CA VAL A 43 11.81 6.85 6.20
C VAL A 43 11.33 6.35 4.83
N ARG A 44 11.85 5.20 4.37
CA ARG A 44 11.45 4.62 3.06
C ARG A 44 9.99 4.14 3.10
N ARG A 45 9.57 3.50 4.19
CA ARG A 45 8.16 3.09 4.40
C ARG A 45 7.22 4.29 4.39
N ALA A 46 7.53 5.33 5.15
CA ALA A 46 6.71 6.54 5.22
C ALA A 46 6.53 7.20 3.84
N ARG A 47 7.63 7.36 3.08
CA ARG A 47 7.58 7.92 1.71
C ARG A 47 6.77 7.05 0.74
N LEU A 48 6.88 5.72 0.83
CA LEU A 48 6.07 4.83 0.00
C LEU A 48 4.58 4.95 0.34
N HIS A 49 4.23 5.01 1.63
CA HIS A 49 2.86 5.22 2.06
C HIS A 49 2.28 6.57 1.61
N ASP A 50 3.04 7.64 1.69
CA ASP A 50 2.63 8.97 1.19
C ASP A 50 2.33 8.94 -0.32
N ARG A 51 3.21 8.30 -1.12
CA ARG A 51 3.01 8.15 -2.57
C ARG A 51 1.79 7.29 -2.89
N VAL A 52 1.61 6.17 -2.19
CA VAL A 52 0.46 5.28 -2.40
C VAL A 52 -0.84 5.99 -2.01
N ALA A 53 -0.88 6.72 -0.89
CA ALA A 53 -2.04 7.48 -0.47
C ALA A 53 -2.47 8.52 -1.53
N ALA A 54 -1.51 9.24 -2.11
CA ALA A 54 -1.78 10.21 -3.16
C ALA A 54 -2.37 9.58 -4.44
N VAL A 55 -1.84 8.43 -4.86
CA VAL A 55 -2.34 7.68 -6.03
C VAL A 55 -3.73 7.09 -5.75
N LEU A 56 -3.93 6.47 -4.58
CA LEU A 56 -5.24 5.93 -4.19
C LEU A 56 -6.28 7.03 -4.16
N ARG A 57 -5.97 8.20 -3.58
CA ARG A 57 -6.94 9.31 -3.52
C ARG A 57 -7.39 9.78 -4.90
N ARG A 58 -6.52 9.68 -5.91
CA ARG A 58 -6.83 10.06 -7.29
C ARG A 58 -7.60 8.99 -8.05
N HIS A 59 -7.26 7.71 -7.86
CA HIS A 59 -7.73 6.62 -8.73
C HIS A 59 -8.75 5.69 -8.07
N ARG A 60 -8.79 5.65 -6.74
CA ARG A 60 -9.71 4.85 -5.92
C ARG A 60 -10.17 5.65 -4.70
N PRO A 61 -10.86 6.78 -4.91
CA PRO A 61 -11.26 7.69 -3.83
C PRO A 61 -12.22 7.02 -2.81
N ASP A 62 -12.89 5.94 -3.21
CA ASP A 62 -13.86 5.22 -2.38
C ASP A 62 -13.23 4.09 -1.54
N ASP A 63 -11.93 3.82 -1.70
CA ASP A 63 -11.21 2.84 -0.87
C ASP A 63 -10.78 3.48 0.47
N LEU A 64 -11.79 3.84 1.27
CA LEU A 64 -11.62 4.64 2.49
C LEU A 64 -10.67 3.99 3.50
N ALA A 65 -10.76 2.66 3.66
CA ALA A 65 -9.90 1.91 4.57
C ALA A 65 -8.42 1.97 4.13
N ALA A 66 -8.13 1.81 2.82
CA ALA A 66 -6.77 1.93 2.31
C ALA A 66 -6.25 3.37 2.42
N LEU A 67 -7.09 4.37 2.14
CA LEU A 67 -6.74 5.79 2.30
C LEU A 67 -6.38 6.12 3.75
N ALA A 68 -7.19 5.70 4.71
CA ALA A 68 -6.93 5.86 6.13
C ALA A 68 -5.59 5.23 6.53
N HIS A 69 -5.36 3.97 6.15
CA HIS A 69 -4.14 3.23 6.45
C HIS A 69 -2.89 3.93 5.91
N HIS A 70 -2.92 4.35 4.64
CA HIS A 70 -1.74 4.91 3.99
C HIS A 70 -1.45 6.35 4.41
N PHE A 71 -2.47 7.19 4.62
CA PHE A 71 -2.24 8.53 5.18
C PHE A 71 -1.71 8.47 6.62
N ALA A 72 -2.23 7.56 7.46
CA ALA A 72 -1.74 7.38 8.84
C ALA A 72 -0.25 7.01 8.90
N ARG A 73 0.23 6.22 7.94
CA ARG A 73 1.63 5.76 7.89
C ARG A 73 2.55 6.62 7.02
N SER A 74 2.06 7.71 6.45
CA SER A 74 2.82 8.58 5.54
C SER A 74 3.95 9.37 6.22
N GLY A 75 3.96 9.43 7.56
CA GLY A 75 4.99 10.14 8.33
C GLY A 75 4.95 11.67 8.21
N ARG A 76 3.92 12.24 7.57
CA ARG A 76 3.69 13.69 7.49
C ARG A 76 2.59 14.11 8.44
N SER A 77 2.90 15.01 9.37
CA SER A 77 1.88 15.55 10.29
C SER A 77 0.71 16.22 9.56
N ALA A 78 0.96 16.85 8.40
CA ALA A 78 -0.07 17.45 7.57
C ALA A 78 -1.12 16.44 7.03
N ASN A 79 -0.78 15.15 6.96
CA ASN A 79 -1.69 14.10 6.49
C ASN A 79 -2.54 13.51 7.62
N ALA A 80 -2.24 13.81 8.89
CA ALA A 80 -2.94 13.22 10.03
C ALA A 80 -4.46 13.51 10.04
N PRO A 81 -4.94 14.73 9.74
CA PRO A 81 -6.39 14.99 9.67
C PRO A 81 -7.10 14.15 8.60
N LEU A 82 -6.47 13.95 7.44
CA LEU A 82 -7.01 13.10 6.38
C LEU A 82 -7.11 11.64 6.82
N ALA A 83 -6.08 11.12 7.50
CA ALA A 83 -6.09 9.76 8.00
C ALA A 83 -7.27 9.51 8.96
N VAL A 84 -7.55 10.46 9.85
CA VAL A 84 -8.68 10.40 10.78
C VAL A 84 -10.02 10.47 10.04
N ASP A 85 -10.19 11.44 9.12
CA ASP A 85 -11.43 11.57 8.33
C ASP A 85 -11.76 10.28 7.57
N TYR A 86 -10.79 9.73 6.84
CA TYR A 86 -11.00 8.48 6.10
C TYR A 86 -11.25 7.29 7.00
N ALA A 87 -10.62 7.21 8.19
CA ALA A 87 -10.87 6.14 9.14
C ALA A 87 -12.31 6.17 9.67
N LEU A 88 -12.82 7.35 10.01
CA LEU A 88 -14.20 7.53 10.48
C LEU A 88 -15.20 7.12 9.40
N ARG A 89 -15.02 7.61 8.17
CA ARG A 89 -15.91 7.27 7.05
C ARG A 89 -15.84 5.79 6.67
N ALA A 90 -14.66 5.17 6.77
CA ALA A 90 -14.51 3.72 6.58
C ALA A 90 -15.28 2.92 7.64
N ALA A 91 -15.25 3.36 8.90
CA ALA A 91 -16.02 2.74 9.99
C ALA A 91 -17.53 2.86 9.73
N GLU A 92 -18.01 4.08 9.40
CA GLU A 92 -19.42 4.31 9.05
C GLU A 92 -19.89 3.46 7.86
N GLN A 93 -19.02 3.20 6.88
CA GLN A 93 -19.34 2.34 5.74
C GLN A 93 -19.44 0.85 6.14
N ALA A 94 -18.65 0.40 7.09
CA ALA A 94 -18.64 -0.99 7.55
C ALA A 94 -19.83 -1.35 8.45
N GLU A 95 -20.45 -0.35 9.07
CA GLU A 95 -21.63 -0.52 9.92
C GLU A 95 -22.96 -0.59 9.13
N ARG A 96 -22.94 -0.32 7.82
CA ARG A 96 -24.10 -0.42 6.93
C ARG A 96 -24.16 -1.78 6.24
#